data_AF-A0A6S5JS96-F1
#
_entry.id   AF-A0A6S5JS96-F1
#
_cell.length_a   1.000
_cell.length_b   1.000
_cell.length_c   1.000
_cell.angle_alpha   90.00
_cell.angle_beta   90.00
_cell.angle_gamma   90.00
#
_symmetry.space_group_name_H-M   'P 1'
#
loop_
_entity.id
_entity.type
_entity.pdbx_description
1 polymer ?
#
loop_
_entity_poly.entity_id
_entity_poly.type
_entity_poly.pdbx_seq_one_letter_code
_entity_poly.pdbx_strand_id
1 'polypeptide(L)'
;MPKQMPHSKKEFAEFLSKEALNASADQFVTQKRIEILQLVGWDNSVADAITTCGATRKSKLKEIGSNVFETMKASTKDTEERRALVEAYSSWEAYVTSQTPLAKQDFDSKVSYYKNM
;
A
#
# COMPACT_ATOMS: atom_id res chain seq x y z
N MET A 1 -4.49 -10.29 7.19
CA MET A 1 -3.51 -11.04 6.38
C MET A 1 -4.19 -11.50 5.10
N PRO A 2 -3.54 -11.44 3.93
CA PRO A 2 -4.06 -12.09 2.74
C PRO A 2 -4.26 -13.57 3.06
N LYS A 3 -5.44 -14.11 2.72
CA LYS A 3 -5.82 -15.52 3.01
C LYS A 3 -5.00 -16.53 2.19
N GLN A 4 -4.40 -16.08 1.10
CA GLN A 4 -3.52 -16.83 0.21
C GLN A 4 -2.45 -15.89 -0.32
N MET A 5 -1.21 -16.38 -0.45
CA MET A 5 -0.17 -15.65 -1.18
C MET A 5 -0.52 -15.65 -2.68
N PRO A 6 -0.27 -14.55 -3.40
CA PRO A 6 -0.41 -14.54 -4.84
C PRO A 6 0.57 -15.55 -5.47
N HIS A 7 0.08 -16.27 -6.47
CA HIS A 7 0.84 -17.26 -7.24
C HIS A 7 0.95 -16.88 -8.72
N SER A 8 0.34 -15.77 -9.13
CA SER A 8 0.37 -15.25 -10.50
C SER A 8 0.56 -13.74 -10.54
N LYS A 9 0.99 -13.21 -11.68
CA LYS A 9 1.07 -11.76 -11.95
C LYS A 9 -0.23 -11.04 -11.63
N LYS A 10 -1.34 -11.62 -12.07
CA LYS A 10 -2.68 -11.08 -11.89
C LYS A 10 -3.06 -11.00 -10.41
N GLU A 11 -2.82 -12.08 -9.67
CA GLU A 11 -3.10 -12.11 -8.23
C GLU A 11 -2.21 -11.13 -7.45
N PHE A 12 -0.94 -10.98 -7.84
CA PHE A 12 -0.05 -10.00 -7.20
C PHE A 12 -0.51 -8.56 -7.48
N ALA A 13 -0.89 -8.25 -8.72
CA ALA A 13 -1.46 -6.94 -9.07
C ALA A 13 -2.77 -6.64 -8.30
N GLU A 14 -3.63 -7.64 -8.15
CA GLU A 14 -4.87 -7.54 -7.35
C GLU A 14 -4.58 -7.35 -5.87
N PHE A 15 -3.57 -8.06 -5.33
CA PHE A 15 -3.08 -7.86 -3.98
C PHE A 15 -2.60 -6.42 -3.76
N LEU A 16 -1.72 -5.89 -4.61
CA LEU A 16 -1.23 -4.52 -4.49
C LEU A 16 -2.39 -3.50 -4.55
N SER A 17 -3.33 -3.69 -5.48
CA SER A 17 -4.49 -2.82 -5.65
C SER A 17 -5.39 -2.82 -4.41
N LYS A 18 -5.62 -3.99 -3.81
CA LYS A 18 -6.42 -4.13 -2.59
C LYS A 18 -5.74 -3.48 -1.39
N GLU A 19 -4.44 -3.71 -1.22
CA GLU A 19 -3.71 -3.12 -0.10
C GLU A 19 -3.53 -1.61 -0.26
N ALA A 20 -3.42 -1.10 -1.49
CA ALA A 20 -3.46 0.33 -1.79
C ALA A 20 -4.82 0.96 -1.41
N LEU A 21 -5.93 0.26 -1.67
CA LEU A 21 -7.26 0.68 -1.23
C LEU A 21 -7.38 0.69 0.30
N ASN A 22 -6.86 -0.34 0.98
CA ASN A 22 -6.85 -0.41 2.44
C ASN A 22 -6.06 0.77 3.05
N ALA A 23 -4.88 1.08 2.51
CA ALA A 23 -4.09 2.24 2.92
C ALA A 23 -4.87 3.55 2.76
N SER A 24 -5.58 3.72 1.64
CA SER A 24 -6.43 4.89 1.39
C SER A 24 -7.55 5.01 2.41
N ALA A 25 -8.22 3.91 2.74
CA ALA A 25 -9.30 3.91 3.72
C ALA A 25 -8.77 4.21 5.14
N ASP A 26 -7.64 3.62 5.54
CA ASP A 26 -7.01 3.89 6.83
C ASP A 26 -6.58 5.35 6.97
N GLN A 27 -6.02 5.95 5.92
CA GLN A 27 -5.67 7.39 5.92
C GLN A 27 -6.92 8.25 6.07
N PHE A 28 -7.98 7.96 5.31
CA PHE A 28 -9.24 8.69 5.42
C PHE A 28 -9.82 8.64 6.83
N VAL A 29 -9.87 7.45 7.45
CA VAL A 29 -10.36 7.27 8.82
C VAL A 29 -9.48 8.03 9.82
N THR A 30 -8.16 7.95 9.67
CA THR A 30 -7.19 8.65 10.54
C THR A 30 -7.43 10.16 10.46
N GLN A 31 -7.48 10.70 9.24
CA GLN A 31 -7.72 12.12 8.99
C GLN A 31 -9.06 12.59 9.57
N LYS A 32 -10.14 11.82 9.35
CA LYS A 32 -11.47 12.16 9.90
C LYS A 32 -11.50 12.16 11.42
N ARG A 33 -10.77 11.25 12.08
CA ARG A 33 -10.67 11.24 13.55
C ARG A 33 -9.93 12.47 14.07
N ILE A 34 -8.87 12.91 13.40
CA ILE A 34 -8.15 14.15 13.73
C ILE A 34 -9.05 15.38 13.52
N GLU A 35 -9.76 15.45 12.40
CA GLU A 35 -10.71 16.54 12.13
C GLU A 35 -11.83 16.62 13.18
N ILE A 36 -12.37 15.48 13.61
CA ILE A 36 -13.38 15.44 14.68
C ILE A 36 -12.80 15.97 16.00
N LEU A 37 -11.58 15.57 16.37
CA LEU A 37 -10.92 16.09 17.58
C LEU A 37 -10.75 17.60 17.55
N GLN A 38 -10.47 18.19 16.39
CA GLN A 38 -10.40 19.64 16.24
C GLN A 38 -11.74 20.33 16.51
N LEU A 39 -12.87 19.64 16.31
CA LEU A 39 -14.21 20.19 16.51
C LEU A 39 -14.73 20.02 17.95
N VAL A 40 -14.43 18.89 18.60
CA VAL A 40 -15.03 18.54 19.91
C VAL A 40 -14.18 18.93 21.11
N GLY A 41 -12.93 19.32 20.88
CA GLY A 41 -11.95 19.62 21.92
C GLY A 41 -10.66 18.84 21.67
N TRP A 42 -9.61 19.57 21.31
CA TRP A 42 -8.33 18.98 20.95
C TRP A 42 -7.62 18.40 22.18
N ASP A 43 -7.41 17.09 22.17
CA ASP A 43 -6.58 16.38 23.14
C ASP A 43 -5.32 15.87 22.43
N ASN A 44 -4.14 16.37 22.85
CA ASN A 44 -2.86 15.99 22.27
C ASN A 44 -2.57 14.50 22.41
N SER A 45 -2.90 13.89 23.56
CA SER A 45 -2.65 12.47 23.79
C SER A 45 -3.50 11.60 22.86
N VAL A 46 -4.75 11.98 22.62
CA VAL A 46 -5.63 11.25 21.71
C VAL A 46 -5.20 11.45 20.25
N ALA A 47 -4.82 12.68 19.87
CA ALA A 47 -4.31 12.98 18.53
C ALA A 47 -3.01 12.20 18.22
N ASP A 48 -2.08 12.12 19.18
CA ASP A 48 -0.84 11.37 19.07
C ASP A 48 -1.10 9.86 18.96
N ALA A 49 -2.05 9.34 19.75
CA ALA A 49 -2.45 7.94 19.69
C ALA A 49 -3.06 7.55 18.33
N ILE A 50 -3.91 8.42 17.76
CA ILE A 50 -4.50 8.22 16.42
C ILE A 50 -3.39 8.21 15.36
N THR A 51 -2.51 9.21 15.38
CA THR A 51 -1.42 9.36 14.41
C THR A 51 -0.46 8.17 14.49
N THR A 52 -0.08 7.75 15.70
CA THR A 52 0.80 6.60 15.94
C THR A 52 0.15 5.29 15.49
N CYS A 53 -1.15 5.11 15.75
CA CYS A 53 -1.89 3.94 15.27
C CYS A 53 -1.90 3.88 13.73
N GLY A 54 -2.16 5.01 13.06
CA GLY A 54 -2.13 5.12 11.60
C GLY A 54 -0.74 4.78 11.03
N ALA A 55 0.32 5.33 11.61
CA ALA A 55 1.70 5.02 11.22
C ALA A 55 2.04 3.53 11.40
N THR A 56 1.60 2.93 12.52
CA THR A 56 1.82 1.51 12.83
C THR A 56 1.11 0.60 11.83
N ARG A 57 -0.15 0.89 11.49
CA ARG A 57 -0.91 0.14 10.46
C ARG A 57 -0.23 0.22 9.10
N LYS A 58 0.19 1.43 8.70
CA LYS A 58 0.94 1.65 7.45
C LYS A 58 2.26 0.86 7.43
N SER A 59 3.00 0.86 8.54
CA SER A 59 4.23 0.07 8.66
C SER A 59 3.95 -1.43 8.51
N LYS A 60 2.91 -1.94 9.18
CA LYS A 60 2.55 -3.36 9.11
C LYS A 60 2.09 -3.77 7.71
N LEU A 61 1.38 -2.89 7.01
CA LEU A 61 0.99 -3.09 5.63
C LEU A 61 2.21 -3.25 4.71
N LYS A 62 3.20 -2.37 4.83
CA LYS A 62 4.45 -2.45 4.06
C LYS A 62 5.24 -3.72 4.36
N GLU A 63 5.32 -4.14 5.61
CA GLU A 63 5.96 -5.41 6.02
C GLU A 63 5.29 -6.61 5.33
N ILE A 64 3.95 -6.67 5.34
CA ILE A 64 3.19 -7.73 4.64
C ILE A 64 3.46 -7.67 3.12
N GLY A 65 3.39 -6.47 2.54
CA GLY A 65 3.67 -6.27 1.12
C GLY A 65 5.07 -6.70 0.71
N SER A 66 6.08 -6.38 1.51
CA SER A 66 7.49 -6.75 1.29
C SER A 66 7.69 -8.26 1.27
N ASN A 67 7.11 -8.97 2.23
CA ASN A 67 7.18 -10.43 2.27
C ASN A 67 6.57 -11.09 1.02
N VAL A 68 5.42 -10.58 0.57
CA VAL A 68 4.75 -11.06 -0.65
C VAL A 68 5.58 -10.73 -1.90
N PHE A 69 6.10 -9.51 -1.99
CA PHE A 69 6.94 -9.06 -3.09
C PHE A 69 8.21 -9.90 -3.25
N GLU A 70 8.98 -10.11 -2.17
CA GLU A 70 10.21 -10.89 -2.25
C GLU A 70 9.93 -12.35 -2.64
N THR A 71 8.80 -12.92 -2.21
CA THR A 71 8.37 -14.26 -2.65
C THR A 71 8.10 -14.30 -4.15
N MET A 72 7.32 -13.33 -4.67
CA MET A 72 7.00 -13.24 -6.11
C MET A 72 8.26 -12.99 -6.95
N LYS A 73 9.10 -12.06 -6.52
CA LYS A 73 10.36 -11.72 -7.19
C LYS A 73 11.31 -12.92 -7.27
N ALA A 74 11.40 -13.73 -6.22
CA ALA A 74 12.23 -14.92 -6.19
C ALA A 74 11.78 -15.99 -7.21
N SER A 75 10.48 -16.09 -7.48
CA SER A 75 9.91 -17.06 -8.43
C SER A 75 9.87 -16.57 -9.87
N THR A 76 9.85 -15.26 -10.11
CA THR A 76 9.91 -14.67 -11.46
C THR A 76 11.30 -14.84 -12.09
N LYS A 77 11.36 -15.63 -13.18
CA LYS A 77 12.59 -15.92 -13.93
C LYS A 77 12.84 -14.94 -15.08
N ASP A 78 11.77 -14.48 -15.72
CA ASP A 78 11.88 -13.55 -16.83
C ASP A 78 12.40 -12.18 -16.34
N THR A 79 13.35 -11.62 -17.07
CA THR A 79 14.06 -10.40 -16.62
C THR A 79 13.19 -9.17 -16.79
N GLU A 80 12.40 -9.10 -17.86
CA GLU A 80 11.51 -7.98 -18.12
C GLU A 80 10.34 -7.98 -17.14
N GLU A 81 9.72 -9.14 -16.93
CA GLU A 81 8.68 -9.35 -15.93
C GLU A 81 9.19 -9.01 -14.54
N ARG A 82 10.40 -9.46 -14.16
CA ARG A 82 10.98 -9.15 -12.85
C ARG A 82 11.18 -7.65 -12.68
N ARG A 83 11.61 -6.93 -13.72
CA ARG A 83 11.73 -5.48 -13.68
C ARG A 83 10.37 -4.81 -13.47
N ALA A 84 9.37 -5.21 -14.25
CA ALA A 84 8.01 -4.67 -14.13
C ALA A 84 7.38 -4.93 -12.76
N LEU A 85 7.63 -6.12 -12.18
CA LEU A 85 7.24 -6.50 -10.84
C LEU A 85 7.84 -5.55 -9.79
N VAL A 86 9.15 -5.29 -9.89
CA VAL A 86 9.88 -4.36 -9.00
C VAL A 86 9.34 -2.93 -9.13
N GLU A 87 9.08 -2.46 -10.35
CA GLU A 87 8.52 -1.13 -10.59
C GLU A 87 7.08 -1.01 -10.04
N ALA A 88 6.25 -2.03 -10.22
CA ALA A 88 4.89 -2.06 -9.66
C ALA A 88 4.90 -2.06 -8.12
N TYR A 89 5.78 -2.82 -7.49
CA TYR A 89 5.91 -2.82 -6.03
C TYR A 89 6.48 -1.51 -5.48
N SER A 90 7.51 -0.94 -6.13
CA SER A 90 8.14 0.31 -5.67
C SER A 90 7.18 1.49 -5.75
N SER A 91 6.40 1.58 -6.84
CA SER A 91 5.35 2.60 -6.99
C SER A 91 4.21 2.41 -5.98
N TRP A 92 3.84 1.17 -5.67
CA TRP A 92 2.91 0.87 -4.58
C TRP A 92 3.41 1.34 -3.22
N GLU A 93 4.68 1.08 -2.86
CA GLU A 93 5.26 1.55 -1.60
C GLU A 93 5.28 3.09 -1.51
N ALA A 94 5.62 3.75 -2.61
CA ALA A 94 5.60 5.22 -2.71
C ALA A 94 4.19 5.78 -2.52
N TYR A 95 3.19 5.14 -3.14
CA TYR A 95 1.79 5.49 -2.96
C TYR A 95 1.32 5.26 -1.52
N VAL A 96 1.56 4.09 -0.92
CA VAL A 96 1.19 3.82 0.48
C VAL A 96 1.84 4.81 1.45
N THR A 97 3.04 5.29 1.13
CA THR A 97 3.76 6.25 1.98
C THR A 97 3.11 7.63 1.94
N SER A 98 2.90 8.21 0.74
CA SER A 98 2.52 9.63 0.58
C SER A 98 1.09 9.88 0.10
N GLN A 99 0.46 8.89 -0.52
CA GLN A 99 -0.94 8.88 -0.99
C GLN A 99 -1.34 10.11 -1.82
N THR A 100 -0.37 10.69 -2.54
CA THR A 100 -0.61 11.83 -3.43
C THR A 100 -1.26 11.38 -4.75
N PRO A 101 -1.98 12.27 -5.45
CA PRO A 101 -2.55 11.95 -6.77
C PRO A 101 -1.50 11.49 -7.79
N LEU A 102 -0.30 12.09 -7.77
CA LEU A 102 0.80 11.72 -8.65
C LEU A 102 1.31 10.31 -8.34
N ALA A 103 1.52 9.99 -7.05
CA ALA A 103 1.93 8.64 -6.65
C ALA A 103 0.85 7.59 -6.99
N LYS A 104 -0.43 7.96 -6.90
CA LYS A 104 -1.53 7.09 -7.32
C LYS A 104 -1.48 6.81 -8.81
N GLN A 105 -1.31 7.84 -9.63
CA GLN A 105 -1.25 7.70 -11.08
C GLN A 105 -0.06 6.82 -11.52
N ASP A 106 1.11 7.02 -10.91
CA ASP A 106 2.30 6.20 -11.17
C ASP A 106 2.04 4.74 -10.78
N PHE A 107 1.52 4.50 -9.57
CA PHE A 107 1.12 3.16 -9.13
C PHE A 107 0.13 2.49 -10.09
N ASP A 108 -0.98 3.17 -10.42
CA ASP A 108 -2.03 2.62 -11.30
C ASP A 108 -1.46 2.27 -12.68
N SER A 109 -0.52 3.07 -13.20
CA SER A 109 0.18 2.80 -14.46
C SER A 109 1.09 1.58 -14.37
N LYS A 110 1.97 1.51 -13.36
CA LYS A 110 2.95 0.43 -13.21
C LYS A 110 2.31 -0.91 -12.88
N VAL A 111 1.29 -0.92 -12.02
CA VAL A 111 0.57 -2.15 -11.68
C VAL A 111 -0.23 -2.68 -12.88
N SER A 112 -0.80 -1.79 -13.69
CA SER A 112 -1.51 -2.17 -14.92
C SER A 112 -0.56 -2.73 -15.97
N TYR A 113 0.61 -2.11 -16.15
CA TYR A 113 1.65 -2.62 -17.05
C TYR A 113 2.08 -4.03 -16.64
N TYR A 114 2.51 -4.22 -15.39
CA TYR A 114 2.92 -5.54 -14.88
C TYR A 114 1.83 -6.62 -15.02
N LYS A 115 0.56 -6.25 -14.79
CA LYS A 115 -0.57 -7.17 -14.90
C LYS A 115 -0.81 -7.70 -16.32
N ASN A 116 -0.50 -6.90 -17.34
CA ASN A 116 -0.87 -7.15 -18.73
C ASN A 116 0.31 -7.57 -19.64
N MET A 117 1.52 -7.69 -19.09
CA MET A 117 2.63 -8.41 -19.74
C MET A 117 2.33 -9.91 -19.79
#